data_AF-A0A2H9LCL9-F1
#
_entry.id   AF-A0A2H9LCL9-F1
#
_cell.length_a   1.000
_cell.length_b   1.000
_cell.length_c   1.000
_cell.angle_alpha   90.00
_cell.angle_beta   90.00
_cell.angle_gamma   90.00
#
_symmetry.space_group_name_H-M   'P 1'
#
loop_
_entity.id
_entity.type
_entity.pdbx_description
1 polymer ?
#
loop_
_entity_poly.entity_id
_entity_poly.type
_entity_poly.pdbx_seq_one_letter_code
_entity_poly.pdbx_strand_id
1 'polypeptide(L)'
;MNVDRAKEHASKILTCGKGKLYVDAAQISRLKEAITKDDVRQLIADKIITKRKTNEQSRGRARDATHARKKGRKRGYGKRKGTMNVRTEHKKNWIRKVRRLRVELKRLQKETPKDVEKLGYRNLYNKITGNYFRGKNYLDAFVKGKKI
;
A
#
# COMPACT_ATOMS: atom_id res chain seq x y z
N MET A 1 19.89 -13.36 -40.87
CA MET A 1 20.37 -12.18 -40.13
C MET A 1 19.49 -10.92 -40.21
N ASN A 2 18.29 -10.90 -40.83
CA ASN A 2 17.42 -9.70 -40.85
C ASN A 2 16.32 -9.64 -39.77
N VAL A 3 15.88 -10.79 -39.26
CA VAL A 3 14.70 -10.87 -38.38
C VAL A 3 14.90 -10.17 -37.03
N ASP A 4 16.12 -10.20 -36.47
CA ASP A 4 16.40 -9.59 -35.17
C ASP A 4 16.39 -8.06 -35.20
N ARG A 5 16.75 -7.46 -36.35
CA ARG A 5 16.70 -6.01 -36.56
C ARG A 5 15.26 -5.53 -36.68
N ALA A 6 14.42 -6.24 -37.43
CA ALA A 6 12.99 -5.96 -37.52
C ALA A 6 12.31 -6.11 -36.15
N LYS A 7 12.65 -7.16 -35.38
CA LYS A 7 12.19 -7.32 -33.98
C LYS A 7 12.66 -6.19 -33.07
N GLU A 8 13.85 -5.63 -33.28
CA GLU A 8 14.33 -4.49 -32.51
C GLU A 8 13.57 -3.20 -32.82
N HIS A 9 13.29 -2.94 -34.10
CA HIS A 9 12.44 -1.83 -34.50
C HIS A 9 11.03 -1.97 -33.94
N ALA A 10 10.43 -3.17 -34.03
CA ALA A 10 9.12 -3.46 -33.45
C ALA A 10 9.10 -3.29 -31.92
N SER A 11 10.17 -3.70 -31.23
CA SER A 11 10.33 -3.54 -29.78
C SER A 11 10.35 -2.08 -29.36
N LYS A 12 11.05 -1.22 -30.12
CA LYS A 12 11.10 0.23 -29.90
C LYS A 12 9.75 0.91 -30.19
N ILE A 13 9.05 0.48 -31.26
CA ILE A 13 7.74 1.03 -31.64
C ILE A 13 6.66 0.64 -30.61
N LEU A 14 6.58 -0.64 -30.21
CA LEU A 14 5.57 -1.17 -29.29
C LEU A 14 5.94 -1.05 -27.80
N THR A 15 7.06 -0.37 -27.51
CA THR A 15 7.61 -0.15 -26.17
C THR A 15 7.58 -1.41 -25.31
N CYS A 16 8.14 -2.50 -25.84
CA CYS A 16 8.19 -3.80 -25.17
C CYS A 16 9.48 -4.54 -25.46
N GLY A 17 9.90 -5.45 -24.59
CA GLY A 17 11.09 -6.27 -24.85
C GLY A 17 10.90 -7.22 -26.04
N LYS A 18 12.00 -7.59 -26.72
CA LYS A 18 11.99 -8.50 -27.89
C LYS A 18 11.24 -9.82 -27.61
N GLY A 19 11.36 -10.38 -26.40
CA GLY A 19 10.67 -11.61 -25.99
C GLY A 19 9.14 -11.50 -25.84
N LYS A 20 8.57 -10.28 -25.83
CA LYS A 20 7.12 -10.05 -25.84
C LYS A 20 6.54 -9.92 -27.23
N LEU A 21 7.37 -9.85 -28.27
CA LEU A 21 6.90 -9.84 -29.64
C LEU A 21 6.56 -11.26 -30.09
N TYR A 22 5.37 -11.43 -30.64
CA TYR A 22 4.98 -12.59 -31.41
C TYR A 22 5.09 -12.25 -32.89
N VAL A 23 5.63 -13.19 -33.66
CA VAL A 23 5.77 -13.10 -35.11
C VAL A 23 5.08 -14.33 -35.68
N ASP A 24 4.22 -14.13 -36.66
CA ASP A 24 3.60 -15.23 -37.40
C ASP A 24 4.66 -16.02 -38.20
N ALA A 25 4.67 -17.34 -38.03
CA ALA A 25 5.64 -18.22 -38.65
C ALA A 25 5.42 -18.38 -40.16
N ALA A 26 4.18 -18.24 -40.64
CA ALA A 26 3.85 -18.38 -42.06
C ALA A 26 4.38 -17.20 -42.89
N GLN A 27 4.46 -16.00 -42.30
CA GLN A 27 4.80 -14.75 -42.99
C GLN A 27 6.23 -14.26 -42.67
N ILE A 28 7.13 -15.17 -42.26
CA ILE A 28 8.53 -14.83 -41.93
C ILE A 28 9.28 -14.20 -43.12
N SER A 29 8.92 -14.55 -44.37
CA SER A 29 9.56 -13.97 -45.57
C SER A 29 9.36 -12.45 -45.62
N ARG A 30 8.12 -11.98 -45.44
CA ARG A 30 7.80 -10.54 -45.39
C ARG A 30 8.55 -9.81 -44.29
N LEU A 31 8.78 -10.46 -43.15
CA LEU A 31 9.57 -9.87 -42.06
C LEU A 31 11.06 -9.74 -42.40
N LYS A 32 11.61 -10.62 -43.25
CA LYS A 32 13.01 -10.54 -43.69
C LYS A 32 13.25 -9.41 -44.70
N GLU A 33 12.22 -9.05 -45.46
CA GLU A 33 12.21 -7.98 -46.46
C GLU A 33 12.07 -6.58 -45.83
N ALA A 34 11.46 -6.48 -44.64
CA ALA A 34 11.31 -5.20 -43.94
C ALA A 34 12.65 -4.68 -43.40
N ILE A 35 13.05 -3.48 -43.83
CA ILE A 35 14.30 -2.82 -43.43
C ILE A 35 14.02 -1.56 -42.59
N THR A 36 12.99 -0.78 -42.96
CA THR A 36 12.69 0.50 -42.32
C THR A 36 11.73 0.36 -41.14
N LYS A 37 11.63 1.41 -40.31
CA LYS A 37 10.63 1.45 -39.23
C LYS A 37 9.20 1.54 -39.76
N ASP A 38 9.00 2.16 -40.91
CA ASP A 38 7.68 2.30 -41.53
C ASP A 38 7.15 0.96 -42.05
N ASP A 39 7.99 0.14 -42.67
CA ASP A 39 7.65 -1.24 -43.06
C ASP A 39 7.19 -2.05 -41.83
N VAL A 40 7.93 -1.91 -40.72
CA VAL A 40 7.59 -2.59 -39.46
C VAL A 40 6.27 -2.09 -38.87
N ARG A 41 5.91 -0.80 -39.06
CA ARG A 41 4.59 -0.29 -38.65
C ARG A 41 3.46 -0.92 -39.48
N GLN A 42 3.66 -1.11 -40.78
CA GLN A 42 2.70 -1.81 -41.64
C GLN A 42 2.55 -3.28 -41.21
N LEU A 43 3.65 -3.99 -40.94
CA LEU A 43 3.60 -5.38 -40.44
C LEU A 43 2.90 -5.52 -39.08
N ILE A 44 2.92 -4.47 -38.24
CA ILE A 44 2.16 -4.42 -36.99
C ILE A 44 0.67 -4.19 -37.28
N ALA A 45 0.33 -3.30 -38.22
CA ALA A 45 -1.04 -3.05 -38.64
C ALA A 45 -1.70 -4.31 -39.23
N ASP A 46 -0.95 -5.06 -40.05
CA ASP A 46 -1.34 -6.33 -40.65
C ASP A 46 -1.35 -7.50 -39.62
N LYS A 47 -1.01 -7.23 -38.36
CA LYS A 47 -0.92 -8.21 -37.25
C LYS A 47 0.07 -9.36 -37.47
N ILE A 48 1.02 -9.20 -38.38
CA ILE A 48 2.13 -10.15 -38.57
C ILE A 48 3.08 -10.09 -37.36
N ILE A 49 3.28 -8.89 -36.80
CA ILE A 49 3.98 -8.69 -35.52
C ILE A 49 2.97 -8.20 -34.48
N THR A 50 2.84 -8.93 -33.37
CA THR A 50 1.93 -8.55 -32.27
C THR A 50 2.63 -8.57 -30.91
N LYS A 51 2.15 -7.75 -29.99
CA LYS A 51 2.61 -7.74 -28.59
C LYS A 51 1.85 -8.78 -27.79
N ARG A 52 2.55 -9.80 -27.28
CA ARG A 52 1.99 -10.76 -26.33
C ARG A 52 1.59 -10.05 -25.04
N LYS A 53 0.46 -10.46 -24.46
CA LYS A 53 0.03 -9.97 -23.14
C LYS A 53 1.09 -10.28 -22.07
N THR A 54 1.13 -9.44 -21.04
CA THR A 54 2.01 -9.68 -19.89
C THR A 54 1.47 -10.84 -19.07
N ASN A 55 2.37 -11.65 -18.49
CA ASN A 55 1.94 -12.71 -17.58
C ASN A 55 1.57 -12.04 -16.26
N GLU A 56 0.28 -11.95 -15.98
CA GLU A 56 -0.23 -11.35 -14.75
C GLU A 56 -0.13 -12.33 -13.59
N GLN A 57 0.36 -11.87 -12.44
CA GLN A 57 0.42 -12.69 -11.23
C GLN A 57 -0.82 -12.46 -10.39
N SER A 58 -1.58 -13.52 -10.13
CA SER A 58 -2.77 -13.45 -9.29
C SER A 58 -2.42 -13.09 -7.84
N ARG A 59 -3.20 -12.18 -7.26
CA ARG A 59 -3.12 -11.80 -5.84
C ARG A 59 -4.17 -12.48 -4.97
N GLY A 60 -4.94 -13.44 -5.49
CA GLY A 60 -6.06 -14.10 -4.77
C GLY A 60 -5.65 -14.63 -3.39
N ARG A 61 -4.67 -15.55 -3.35
CA ARG A 61 -4.15 -16.15 -2.11
C ARG A 61 -3.64 -15.10 -1.09
N ALA A 62 -3.01 -14.04 -1.58
CA ALA A 62 -2.52 -12.96 -0.73
C ALA A 62 -3.67 -12.14 -0.11
N ARG A 63 -4.76 -11.90 -0.86
CA ARG A 63 -5.96 -11.24 -0.35
C ARG A 63 -6.64 -12.09 0.71
N ASP A 64 -6.80 -13.39 0.47
CA ASP A 64 -7.41 -14.32 1.43
C ASP A 64 -6.61 -14.39 2.75
N ALA A 65 -5.28 -14.47 2.63
CA ALA A 65 -4.39 -14.43 3.79
C ALA A 65 -4.50 -13.10 4.56
N THR A 66 -4.66 -11.98 3.86
CA THR A 66 -4.82 -10.65 4.47
C THR A 66 -6.15 -10.53 5.20
N HIS A 67 -7.24 -11.01 4.60
CA HIS A 67 -8.56 -11.05 5.22
C HIS A 67 -8.57 -11.93 6.49
N ALA A 68 -7.96 -13.12 6.43
CA ALA A 68 -7.80 -13.98 7.60
C ALA A 68 -6.97 -13.30 8.70
N ARG A 69 -5.87 -12.61 8.35
CA ARG A 69 -5.04 -11.85 9.29
C ARG A 69 -5.76 -10.68 9.92
N LYS A 70 -6.65 -10.00 9.19
CA LYS A 70 -7.50 -8.90 9.70
C LYS A 70 -8.46 -9.40 10.77
N LYS A 71 -8.98 -10.62 10.63
CA LYS A 71 -9.80 -11.31 11.64
C LYS A 71 -8.99 -11.85 12.84
N GLY A 72 -7.68 -11.62 12.90
CA GLY A 72 -6.81 -12.09 13.98
C GLY A 72 -6.20 -13.48 13.78
N ARG A 73 -6.55 -14.21 12.71
CA ARG A 73 -5.98 -15.53 12.41
C ARG A 73 -4.54 -15.42 11.91
N LYS A 74 -3.76 -16.51 12.00
CA LYS A 74 -2.37 -16.57 11.53
C LYS A 74 -1.41 -15.55 12.20
N ARG A 75 -1.67 -15.16 13.46
CA ARG A 75 -0.87 -14.19 14.26
C ARG A 75 -0.27 -14.75 15.58
N GLY A 76 -0.37 -16.07 15.78
CA GLY A 76 0.15 -16.76 16.98
C GLY A 76 1.68 -16.70 17.12
N TYR A 77 2.21 -17.06 18.29
CA TYR A 77 3.62 -16.94 18.63
C TYR A 77 4.56 -17.65 17.64
N GLY A 78 4.24 -18.89 17.23
CA GLY A 78 5.06 -19.65 16.27
C GLY A 78 5.11 -19.08 14.84
N LYS A 79 4.30 -18.08 14.50
CA LYS A 79 4.38 -17.38 13.20
C LYS A 79 5.13 -16.04 13.29
N ARG A 80 5.56 -15.63 14.49
CA ARG A 80 6.29 -14.38 14.72
C ARG A 80 7.78 -14.67 14.60
N LYS A 81 8.49 -13.94 13.73
CA LYS A 81 9.94 -14.05 13.52
C LYS A 81 10.73 -12.85 14.05
N GLY A 82 10.07 -11.81 14.55
CA GLY A 82 10.70 -10.57 15.02
C GLY A 82 10.23 -10.16 16.41
N THR A 83 11.07 -9.35 17.09
CA THR A 83 10.82 -8.85 18.45
C THR A 83 9.55 -7.99 18.51
N MET A 84 9.05 -7.74 19.72
CA MET A 84 7.84 -6.93 19.91
C MET A 84 7.99 -5.52 19.34
N ASN A 85 9.13 -4.87 19.59
CA ASN A 85 9.39 -3.50 19.18
C ASN A 85 9.43 -3.35 17.64
N VAL A 86 9.97 -4.33 16.91
CA VAL A 86 9.97 -4.31 15.44
C VAL A 86 8.54 -4.45 14.87
N ARG A 87 7.71 -5.30 15.48
CA ARG A 87 6.32 -5.49 15.05
C ARG A 87 5.42 -4.32 15.42
N THR A 88 5.66 -3.72 16.59
CA THR A 88 4.89 -2.57 17.09
C THR A 88 5.81 -1.65 17.88
N GLU A 89 6.31 -0.62 17.20
CA GLU A 89 7.31 0.27 17.77
C GLU A 89 6.73 1.08 18.94
N HIS A 90 7.41 1.02 20.10
CA HIS A 90 6.94 1.64 21.34
C HIS A 90 6.78 3.16 21.19
N LYS A 91 7.75 3.84 20.56
CA LYS A 91 7.72 5.29 20.33
C LYS A 91 6.56 5.71 19.42
N LYS A 92 6.33 4.99 18.31
CA LYS A 92 5.19 5.28 17.42
C LYS A 92 3.85 5.08 18.13
N ASN A 93 3.72 4.03 18.94
CA ASN A 93 2.51 3.80 19.74
C ASN A 93 2.26 4.91 20.76
N TRP A 94 3.30 5.33 21.47
CA TRP A 94 3.23 6.46 22.41
C TRP A 94 2.78 7.75 21.72
N ILE A 95 3.41 8.10 20.59
CA ILE A 95 3.06 9.29 19.80
C ILE A 95 1.58 9.23 19.36
N ARG A 96 1.12 8.08 18.83
CA ARG A 96 -0.29 7.91 18.42
C ARG A 96 -1.24 8.08 19.60
N LYS A 97 -0.89 7.49 20.76
CA LYS A 97 -1.69 7.57 21.99
C LYS A 97 -1.82 9.01 22.47
N VAL A 98 -0.71 9.72 22.67
CA VAL A 98 -0.69 11.10 23.16
C VAL A 98 -1.42 12.04 22.21
N ARG A 99 -1.19 11.93 20.89
CA ARG A 99 -1.89 12.76 19.89
C ARG A 99 -3.40 12.54 19.94
N ARG A 100 -3.85 11.27 19.99
CA ARG A 100 -5.28 10.94 20.11
C ARG A 100 -5.90 11.54 21.37
N LEU A 101 -5.21 11.44 22.52
CA LEU A 101 -5.67 12.01 23.79
C LEU A 101 -5.71 13.54 23.80
N ARG A 102 -4.75 14.22 23.16
CA ARG A 102 -4.76 15.69 23.05
C ARG A 102 -5.88 16.19 22.14
N VAL A 103 -6.12 15.50 21.01
CA VAL A 103 -7.27 15.79 20.14
C VAL A 103 -8.58 15.59 20.92
N GLU A 104 -8.66 14.52 21.70
CA GLU A 104 -9.81 14.26 22.56
C GLU A 104 -10.02 15.35 23.61
N LEU A 105 -8.96 15.77 24.31
CA LEU A 105 -9.04 16.83 25.30
C LEU A 105 -9.54 18.13 24.68
N LYS A 106 -9.07 18.48 23.49
CA LYS A 106 -9.55 19.65 22.73
C LYS A 106 -11.03 19.51 22.36
N ARG A 107 -11.50 18.30 22.07
CA ARG A 107 -12.92 18.02 21.83
C ARG A 107 -13.74 18.19 23.11
N LEU A 108 -13.31 17.59 24.22
CA LEU A 108 -13.98 17.72 25.52
C LEU A 108 -14.03 19.16 26.02
N GLN A 109 -13.00 19.96 25.73
CA GLN A 109 -13.02 21.40 26.04
C GLN A 109 -14.16 22.14 25.31
N LYS A 110 -14.54 21.71 24.11
CA LYS A 110 -15.66 22.29 23.36
C LYS A 110 -17.01 21.75 23.80
N GLU A 111 -17.09 20.45 24.09
CA GLU A 111 -18.34 19.77 24.46
C GLU A 111 -18.74 20.04 25.92
N THR A 112 -17.78 20.02 26.84
CA THR A 112 -17.98 20.16 28.30
C THR A 112 -16.95 21.13 28.91
N PRO A 113 -17.05 22.44 28.59
CA PRO A 113 -16.05 23.43 29.02
C PRO A 113 -15.93 23.51 30.55
N LYS A 114 -17.06 23.49 31.27
CA LYS A 114 -17.11 23.59 32.74
C LYS A 114 -16.32 22.47 33.43
N ASP A 115 -16.46 21.23 32.95
CA ASP A 115 -15.79 20.06 33.54
C ASP A 115 -14.27 20.11 33.31
N VAL A 116 -13.85 20.55 32.11
CA VAL A 116 -12.44 20.69 31.76
C VAL A 116 -11.80 21.86 32.51
N GLU A 117 -12.53 22.96 32.68
CA GLU A 117 -12.06 24.14 33.42
C GLU A 117 -11.86 23.82 34.90
N LYS A 118 -12.79 23.11 35.54
CA LYS A 118 -12.68 22.65 36.93
C LYS A 118 -11.40 21.85 37.21
N LEU A 119 -10.99 21.01 36.25
CA LEU A 119 -9.79 20.18 36.36
C LEU A 119 -8.52 20.87 35.83
N GLY A 120 -8.67 21.96 35.09
CA GLY A 120 -7.61 22.70 34.42
C GLY A 120 -7.10 22.00 33.16
N TYR A 121 -7.29 22.62 31.99
CA TYR A 121 -6.82 22.09 30.70
C TYR A 121 -5.31 21.77 30.69
N ARG A 122 -4.48 22.67 31.26
CA ARG A 122 -3.03 22.49 31.32
C ARG A 122 -2.63 21.30 32.19
N ASN A 123 -3.33 21.08 33.30
CA ASN A 123 -3.10 19.94 34.19
C ASN A 123 -3.41 18.62 33.47
N LEU A 124 -4.58 18.54 32.81
CA LEU A 124 -4.96 17.39 32.00
C LEU A 124 -3.95 17.13 30.87
N TYR A 125 -3.47 18.18 30.20
CA TYR A 125 -2.45 18.07 29.15
C TYR A 125 -1.12 17.50 29.67
N ASN A 126 -0.69 17.94 30.85
CA ASN A 126 0.51 17.43 31.52
C ASN A 126 0.32 15.97 31.95
N LYS A 127 -0.84 15.60 32.51
CA LYS A 127 -1.20 14.21 32.85
C LYS A 127 -1.20 13.29 31.62
N ILE A 128 -1.68 13.77 30.47
CA ILE A 128 -1.58 13.04 29.19
C ILE A 128 -0.11 12.80 28.82
N THR A 129 0.73 13.83 28.95
CA THR A 129 2.17 13.74 28.65
C THR A 129 2.89 12.79 29.63
N GLY A 130 2.44 12.73 30.89
CA GLY A 130 2.90 11.79 31.90
C GLY A 130 2.32 10.37 31.80
N ASN A 131 1.62 10.02 30.71
CA ASN A 131 1.03 8.70 30.48
C ASN A 131 -0.01 8.24 31.52
N TYR A 132 -0.64 9.19 32.24
CA TYR A 132 -1.61 8.87 33.29
C TYR A 132 -2.85 8.12 32.74
N PHE A 133 -3.31 8.50 31.54
CA PHE A 133 -4.50 7.91 30.93
C PHE A 133 -4.14 6.70 30.07
N ARG A 134 -4.83 5.56 30.26
CA ARG A 134 -4.62 4.35 29.44
C ARG A 134 -5.18 4.48 28.03
N GLY A 135 -6.24 5.26 27.83
CA GLY A 135 -6.87 5.48 26.54
C GLY A 135 -7.93 6.58 26.59
N LYS A 136 -8.64 6.77 25.47
CA LYS A 136 -9.68 7.81 25.32
C LYS A 136 -10.74 7.74 26.42
N ASN A 137 -11.28 6.54 26.66
CA ASN A 137 -12.37 6.34 27.62
C ASN A 137 -11.96 6.78 29.02
N TYR A 138 -10.70 6.50 29.42
CA TYR A 138 -10.12 6.93 30.69
C TYR A 138 -10.04 8.44 30.86
N LEU A 139 -9.69 9.16 29.80
CA LEU A 139 -9.70 10.62 29.82
C LEU A 139 -11.14 11.15 29.94
N ASP A 140 -12.06 10.59 29.17
CA ASP A 140 -13.45 11.04 29.13
C ASP A 140 -14.16 10.85 30.48
N ALA A 141 -14.02 9.67 31.09
CA ALA A 141 -14.64 9.44 32.39
C ALA A 141 -13.98 10.24 33.51
N PHE A 142 -12.66 10.46 33.45
CA PHE A 142 -11.96 11.31 34.41
C PHE A 142 -12.49 12.75 34.37
N VAL A 143 -12.73 13.29 33.17
CA VAL A 143 -13.30 14.63 33.00
C VAL A 143 -14.74 14.68 33.49
N LYS A 144 -15.55 13.66 33.16
CA LYS A 144 -16.96 13.57 33.56
C LYS A 144 -17.19 13.10 35.00
N GLY A 145 -16.14 12.83 35.78
CA GLY A 145 -16.23 12.29 37.13
C GLY A 145 -16.89 10.90 37.22
N LYS A 146 -16.93 10.14 36.12
CA LYS A 146 -17.53 8.80 36.09
C LYS A 146 -16.48 7.76 36.48
N LYS A 147 -16.87 6.79 37.31
CA LYS A 147 -16.05 5.57 37.51
C LYS A 147 -16.04 4.75 36.22
N ILE A 148 -14.87 4.24 35.87
CA ILE A 148 -14.64 3.25 34.79
C ILE A 148 -14.47 1.89 35.41
#